data_AF-A0A0T6AMP2-F1
#
_entry.id   AF-A0A0T6AMP2-F1
#
_cell.length_a   1.000
_cell.length_b   1.000
_cell.length_c   1.000
_cell.angle_alpha   90.00
_cell.angle_beta   90.00
_cell.angle_gamma   90.00
#
_symmetry.space_group_name_H-M   'P 1'
#
loop_
_entity.id
_entity.type
_entity.pdbx_description
1 polymer ?
#
loop_
_entity_poly.entity_id
_entity_poly.type
_entity_poly.pdbx_seq_one_letter_code
_entity_poly.pdbx_strand_id
1 'polypeptide(L)'
;WNRSQPFVRYAIGDVGYFESEPCPCGRGLPTWRVVGGREKDLLATPTGFIYMSTDMMSAPRWRGKIAGIRFYQENRDEVLVQIARGPVFRDRDLEDLYADLNEYLGGLLRISFEFVEDIELTPGGKYRSVVSKVPIDV
;
A
#
# COMPACT_ATOMS: atom_id res chain seq x y z
N TRP A 1 23.68 21.39 12.42
CA TRP A 1 22.29 21.76 12.72
C TRP A 1 21.71 22.55 11.57
N ASN A 2 20.58 22.13 11.03
CA ASN A 2 19.83 22.97 10.11
C ASN A 2 19.23 24.13 10.92
N ARG A 3 19.76 25.34 10.74
CA ARG A 3 19.36 26.54 11.50
C ARG A 3 18.12 27.22 10.92
N SER A 4 17.81 26.98 9.65
CA SER A 4 16.67 27.59 8.97
C SER A 4 15.40 26.77 9.15
N GLN A 5 15.51 25.45 9.15
CA GLN A 5 14.38 24.51 9.26
C GLN A 5 14.77 23.29 10.13
N PRO A 6 14.76 23.43 11.48
CA PRO A 6 15.06 22.31 12.36
C PRO A 6 13.90 21.31 12.39
N PHE A 7 14.18 20.06 12.03
CA PHE A 7 13.26 18.93 12.26
C PHE A 7 13.57 18.30 13.62
N VAL A 8 12.66 18.44 14.58
CA VAL A 8 12.80 17.84 15.91
C VAL A 8 11.82 16.67 16.02
N ARG A 9 12.34 15.45 16.15
CA ARG A 9 11.55 14.20 16.20
C ARG A 9 10.46 14.12 15.12
N TYR A 10 10.83 14.50 13.90
CA TYR A 10 9.90 14.52 12.77
C TYR A 10 9.48 13.10 12.40
N ALA A 11 8.17 12.84 12.45
CA ALA A 11 7.60 11.55 12.07
C ALA A 11 7.56 11.43 10.54
N ILE A 12 8.53 10.71 9.98
CA ILE A 12 8.61 10.47 8.54
C ILE A 12 7.51 9.53 8.01
N GLY A 13 6.95 8.70 8.90
CA GLY A 13 5.90 7.74 8.59
C GLY A 13 6.38 6.50 7.81
N ASP A 14 7.69 6.28 7.74
CA ASP A 14 8.29 5.08 7.14
C ASP A 14 8.36 3.95 8.19
N VAL A 15 8.11 2.71 7.76
CA VAL A 15 8.08 1.53 8.63
C VAL A 15 9.36 0.72 8.46
N GLY A 16 10.09 0.55 9.56
CA GLY A 16 11.38 -0.12 9.59
C GLY A 16 11.87 -0.42 11.00
N TYR A 17 12.95 -1.19 11.09
CA TYR A 17 13.56 -1.57 12.37
C TYR A 17 15.09 -1.42 12.30
N PHE A 18 15.73 -1.22 13.47
CA PHE A 18 17.19 -1.24 13.59
C PHE A 18 17.69 -2.68 13.55
N GLU A 19 18.70 -2.93 12.71
CA GLU A 19 19.36 -4.22 12.65
C GLU A 19 20.30 -4.37 13.87
N SER A 20 20.38 -5.58 14.41
CA SER A 20 21.30 -5.88 15.52
C SER A 20 22.75 -6.04 15.06
N GLU A 21 22.95 -6.46 13.80
CA GLU A 21 24.26 -6.82 13.28
C GLU A 21 25.04 -5.63 12.69
N PRO A 22 26.36 -5.54 12.93
CA PRO A 22 27.22 -4.54 12.31
C PRO A 22 27.24 -4.62 10.78
N CYS A 23 27.40 -3.48 10.12
CA CYS A 23 27.51 -3.45 8.66
C CYS A 23 28.85 -4.07 8.19
N PRO A 24 28.85 -4.97 7.19
CA PRO A 24 30.08 -5.56 6.64
C PRO A 24 31.09 -4.55 6.07
N CYS A 25 30.67 -3.31 5.82
CA CYS A 25 31.58 -2.25 5.37
C CYS A 25 32.50 -1.69 6.48
N GLY A 26 32.31 -2.12 7.74
CA GLY A 26 33.15 -1.71 8.88
C GLY A 26 32.78 -0.38 9.51
N ARG A 27 31.71 0.30 9.05
CA ARG A 27 31.21 1.52 9.70
C ARG A 27 30.41 1.16 10.96
N GLY A 28 30.77 1.76 12.09
CA GLY A 28 30.12 1.52 13.40
C GLY A 28 28.81 2.28 13.64
N LEU A 29 28.09 2.67 12.58
CA LEU A 29 26.78 3.32 12.70
C LEU A 29 25.68 2.26 12.76
N PRO A 30 24.55 2.53 13.46
CA PRO A 30 23.39 1.66 13.40
C PRO A 30 22.91 1.46 11.96
N THR A 31 22.56 0.23 11.64
CA THR A 31 21.92 -0.17 10.39
C THR A 31 20.42 -0.31 10.63
N TRP A 32 19.61 -0.10 9.60
CA TRP A 32 18.17 -0.23 9.68
C TRP A 32 17.64 -0.82 8.38
N ARG A 33 16.49 -1.48 8.47
CA ARG A 33 15.78 -2.06 7.34
C ARG A 33 14.40 -1.45 7.23
N VAL A 34 14.06 -0.98 6.04
CA VAL A 34 12.68 -0.60 5.66
C VAL A 34 11.94 -1.86 5.25
N VAL A 35 10.75 -2.08 5.80
CA VAL A 35 9.95 -3.31 5.58
C VAL A 35 8.64 -3.06 4.86
N GLY A 36 8.11 -1.83 4.89
CA GLY A 36 6.75 -1.54 4.43
C GLY A 36 6.58 -0.24 3.65
N GLY A 37 7.66 0.49 3.34
CA GLY A 37 7.54 1.84 2.82
C GLY A 37 6.89 2.76 3.84
N ARG A 38 5.89 3.56 3.43
CA ARG A 38 5.14 4.43 4.36
C ARG A 38 3.96 3.69 4.94
N GLU A 39 3.67 3.93 6.22
CA GLU A 39 2.52 3.34 6.95
C GLU A 39 1.20 3.48 6.18
N LYS A 40 0.96 4.64 5.57
CA LYS A 40 -0.25 4.93 4.79
C LYS A 40 -0.40 4.11 3.49
N ASP A 41 0.65 3.43 3.07
CA ASP A 41 0.68 2.59 1.86
C ASP A 41 0.60 1.09 2.24
N LEU A 42 0.32 0.78 3.52
CA LEU A 42 0.19 -0.56 4.08
C LEU A 42 -1.26 -0.99 4.29
N LEU A 43 -1.53 -2.27 4.05
CA LEU A 43 -2.71 -2.96 4.57
C LEU A 43 -2.30 -3.80 5.80
N ALA A 44 -3.05 -3.69 6.89
CA ALA A 44 -2.90 -4.59 8.02
C ALA A 44 -3.39 -5.99 7.61
N THR A 45 -2.78 -7.02 8.17
CA THR A 45 -3.23 -8.42 8.03
C THR A 45 -3.28 -9.09 9.40
N PRO A 46 -3.85 -10.29 9.52
CA PRO A 46 -3.84 -11.06 10.77
C PRO A 46 -2.42 -11.40 11.26
N THR A 47 -1.44 -11.43 10.36
CA THR A 47 -0.06 -11.87 10.63
C THR A 47 0.97 -10.75 10.52
N GLY A 48 0.54 -9.51 10.26
CA GLY A 48 1.43 -8.36 10.10
C GLY A 48 0.81 -7.30 9.18
N PHE A 49 1.53 -6.97 8.10
CA PHE A 49 1.07 -6.01 7.11
C PHE A 49 1.61 -6.37 5.72
N ILE A 50 0.97 -5.81 4.70
CA ILE A 50 1.39 -5.92 3.30
C ILE A 50 1.55 -4.51 2.74
N TYR A 51 2.71 -4.26 2.12
CA TYR A 51 2.94 -3.05 1.35
C TYR A 51 2.29 -3.14 -0.02
N MET A 52 1.39 -2.21 -0.33
CA MET A 52 0.73 -2.15 -1.63
C MET A 52 1.58 -1.39 -2.62
N SER A 53 2.41 -2.13 -3.37
CA SER A 53 3.32 -1.52 -4.33
C SER A 53 2.59 -0.86 -5.51
N THR A 54 3.16 0.23 -6.01
CA THR A 54 2.72 0.87 -7.26
C THR A 54 2.91 -0.05 -8.47
N ASP A 55 3.85 -0.99 -8.41
CA ASP A 55 4.17 -1.90 -9.51
C ASP A 55 3.02 -2.88 -9.76
N MET A 56 2.41 -3.41 -8.70
CA MET A 56 1.24 -4.27 -8.81
C MET A 56 0.07 -3.54 -9.51
N MET A 57 -0.18 -2.28 -9.13
CA MET A 57 -1.24 -1.46 -9.71
C MET A 57 -0.93 -0.98 -11.15
N SER A 58 0.35 -0.83 -11.49
CA SER A 58 0.79 -0.31 -12.80
C SER A 58 1.12 -1.40 -13.82
N ALA A 59 0.84 -2.67 -13.48
CA ALA A 59 1.10 -3.82 -14.33
C ALA A 59 0.49 -3.63 -15.74
N PRO A 60 1.24 -3.91 -16.83
CA PRO A 60 0.80 -3.62 -18.19
C PRO A 60 -0.58 -4.15 -18.56
N ARG A 61 -0.97 -5.32 -18.03
CA ARG A 61 -2.27 -5.96 -18.29
C ARG A 61 -3.48 -5.16 -17.80
N TRP A 62 -3.28 -4.26 -16.83
CA TRP A 62 -4.35 -3.43 -16.25
C TRP A 62 -4.54 -2.10 -16.96
N ARG A 63 -3.61 -1.71 -17.84
CA ARG A 63 -3.66 -0.44 -18.57
C ARG A 63 -4.92 -0.36 -19.43
N GLY A 64 -5.67 0.74 -19.29
CA GLY A 64 -6.93 0.96 -20.00
C GLY A 64 -8.12 0.16 -19.44
N LYS A 65 -7.89 -0.90 -18.65
CA LYS A 65 -8.94 -1.64 -17.95
C LYS A 65 -9.30 -0.98 -16.63
N ILE A 66 -8.31 -0.52 -15.87
CA ILE A 66 -8.54 0.12 -14.57
C ILE A 66 -8.16 1.59 -14.72
N ALA A 67 -9.15 2.48 -14.60
CA ALA A 67 -8.92 3.93 -14.59
C ALA A 67 -8.48 4.41 -13.20
N GLY A 68 -8.99 3.77 -12.15
CA GLY A 68 -8.61 4.03 -10.76
C GLY A 68 -8.88 2.80 -9.89
N ILE A 69 -8.05 2.63 -8.85
CA ILE A 69 -8.17 1.56 -7.85
C ILE A 69 -7.80 2.04 -6.44
N ARG A 70 -8.66 1.77 -5.46
CA ARG A 70 -8.39 2.03 -4.04
C ARG A 70 -8.66 0.79 -3.20
N PHE A 71 -7.71 0.47 -2.33
CA PHE A 71 -7.81 -0.50 -1.26
C PHE A 71 -8.29 0.22 -0.01
N TYR A 72 -9.55 0.01 0.34
CA TYR A 72 -10.16 0.55 1.54
C TYR A 72 -10.28 -0.56 2.59
N GLN A 73 -9.70 -0.35 3.77
CA GLN A 73 -9.66 -1.34 4.84
C GLN A 73 -10.32 -0.78 6.10
N GLU A 74 -11.44 -1.37 6.47
CA GLU A 74 -12.18 -1.04 7.70
C GLU A 74 -11.89 -2.04 8.81
N ASN A 75 -11.68 -3.32 8.46
CA ASN A 75 -11.37 -4.41 9.39
C ASN A 75 -10.08 -5.14 8.99
N ARG A 76 -9.41 -5.79 9.95
CA ARG A 76 -8.10 -6.42 9.75
C ARG A 76 -8.09 -7.60 8.80
N ASP A 77 -9.22 -8.30 8.66
CA ASP A 77 -9.31 -9.56 7.91
C ASP A 77 -9.88 -9.39 6.50
N GLU A 78 -10.14 -8.15 6.07
CA GLU A 78 -10.76 -7.88 4.77
C GLU A 78 -10.29 -6.57 4.15
N VAL A 79 -10.50 -6.46 2.84
CA VAL A 79 -10.24 -5.26 2.08
C VAL A 79 -11.33 -5.09 1.02
N LEU A 80 -11.86 -3.88 0.93
CA LEU A 80 -12.73 -3.46 -0.16
C LEU A 80 -11.88 -2.81 -1.24
N VAL A 81 -11.94 -3.35 -2.44
CA VAL A 81 -11.23 -2.84 -3.62
C VAL A 81 -12.23 -2.06 -4.45
N GLN A 82 -12.14 -0.74 -4.36
CA GLN A 82 -12.94 0.18 -5.16
C GLN A 82 -12.28 0.36 -6.53
N ILE A 83 -13.05 0.18 -7.60
CA ILE A 83 -12.56 0.20 -8.98
C ILE A 83 -13.35 1.21 -9.80
N ALA A 84 -12.64 2.21 -10.34
CA ALA A 84 -13.13 3.00 -11.46
C ALA A 84 -12.74 2.30 -12.77
N ARG A 85 -13.75 1.86 -13.53
CA ARG A 85 -13.55 1.06 -14.74
C ARG A 85 -13.00 1.93 -15.86
N GLY A 86 -11.96 1.43 -16.52
CA GLY A 86 -11.43 1.99 -17.75
C GLY A 86 -12.23 1.54 -18.98
N PRO A 87 -11.99 2.17 -20.14
CA PRO A 87 -12.78 1.96 -21.35
C PRO A 87 -12.76 0.54 -21.93
N VAL A 88 -11.78 -0.29 -21.54
CA VAL A 88 -11.66 -1.67 -22.05
C VAL A 88 -11.85 -2.74 -20.96
N PHE A 89 -12.35 -2.35 -19.78
CA PHE A 89 -12.70 -3.30 -18.71
C PHE A 89 -13.87 -4.19 -19.12
N ARG A 90 -13.78 -5.47 -18.77
CA ARG A 90 -14.82 -6.49 -18.99
C ARG A 90 -15.06 -7.26 -17.70
N ASP A 91 -16.23 -7.86 -17.55
CA ASP A 91 -16.57 -8.58 -16.32
C ASP A 91 -15.60 -9.73 -16.01
N ARG A 92 -15.09 -10.42 -17.03
CA ARG A 92 -14.04 -11.45 -16.85
C ARG A 92 -12.75 -10.92 -16.23
N ASP A 93 -12.45 -9.63 -16.40
CA ASP A 93 -11.23 -9.02 -15.87
C ASP A 93 -11.30 -8.91 -14.33
N LEU A 94 -12.50 -9.00 -13.73
CA LEU A 94 -12.68 -9.04 -12.29
C LEU A 94 -12.16 -10.34 -11.68
N GLU A 95 -12.36 -11.48 -12.36
CA GLU A 95 -11.86 -12.78 -11.92
C GLU A 95 -10.32 -12.81 -11.97
N ASP A 96 -9.74 -12.30 -13.07
CA ASP A 96 -8.29 -12.14 -13.21
C ASP A 96 -7.73 -11.24 -12.07
N LEU A 97 -8.40 -10.12 -11.80
CA LEU A 97 -7.98 -9.17 -10.77
C LEU A 97 -8.05 -9.78 -9.39
N TYR A 98 -9.12 -10.53 -9.09
CA TYR A 98 -9.24 -11.26 -7.84
C TYR A 98 -8.10 -12.27 -7.67
N ALA A 99 -7.81 -13.08 -8.70
CA ALA A 99 -6.74 -14.07 -8.64
C ALA A 99 -5.38 -13.42 -8.34
N ASP A 100 -5.07 -12.34 -9.05
CA ASP A 100 -3.82 -11.60 -8.88
C ASP A 100 -3.69 -10.94 -7.52
N LEU A 101 -4.77 -10.30 -7.04
CA LEU A 101 -4.77 -9.69 -5.71
C LEU A 101 -4.72 -10.75 -4.62
N ASN A 102 -5.41 -11.87 -4.77
CA ASN A 102 -5.40 -12.95 -3.79
C ASN A 102 -4.01 -13.59 -3.70
N GLU A 103 -3.33 -13.78 -4.83
CA GLU A 103 -1.93 -14.21 -4.88
C GLU A 103 -1.01 -13.19 -4.19
N TYR A 104 -1.12 -11.90 -4.57
CA TYR A 104 -0.31 -10.83 -4.01
C TYR A 104 -0.50 -10.66 -2.49
N LEU A 105 -1.75 -10.79 -2.02
CA LEU A 105 -2.11 -10.67 -0.61
C LEU A 105 -1.89 -11.97 0.18
N GLY A 106 -1.43 -13.04 -0.48
CA GLY A 106 -1.17 -14.35 0.15
C GLY A 106 -2.41 -15.00 0.75
N GLY A 107 -3.61 -14.66 0.27
CA GLY A 107 -4.89 -15.13 0.84
C GLY A 107 -5.15 -14.70 2.29
N LEU A 108 -4.44 -13.70 2.80
CA LEU A 108 -4.55 -13.26 4.21
C LEU A 108 -5.78 -12.37 4.46
N LEU A 109 -6.39 -11.83 3.42
CA LEU A 109 -7.52 -10.92 3.50
C LEU A 109 -8.67 -11.43 2.63
N ARG A 110 -9.90 -11.29 3.12
CA ARG A 110 -11.10 -11.40 2.29
C ARG A 110 -11.19 -10.18 1.36
N ILE A 111 -11.21 -10.42 0.06
CA ILE A 111 -11.28 -9.35 -0.94
C ILE A 111 -12.73 -9.20 -1.39
N SER A 112 -13.22 -7.97 -1.34
CA SER A 112 -14.51 -7.58 -1.93
C SER A 112 -14.29 -6.45 -2.93
N PHE A 113 -15.23 -6.28 -3.86
CA PHE A 113 -15.13 -5.27 -4.91
C PHE A 113 -16.35 -4.35 -4.93
N GLU A 114 -16.10 -3.08 -5.22
CA GLU A 114 -17.13 -2.08 -5.50
C GLU A 114 -16.73 -1.29 -6.75
N PHE A 115 -17.68 -1.08 -7.66
CA PHE A 115 -17.47 -0.21 -8.81
C PHE A 115 -17.91 1.20 -8.46
N VAL A 116 -17.02 2.16 -8.70
CA VAL A 116 -17.26 3.59 -8.48
C VAL A 116 -17.06 4.35 -9.80
N GLU A 117 -17.60 5.57 -9.88
CA GLU A 117 -17.43 6.41 -11.07
C GLU A 117 -15.99 6.89 -11.22
N ASP A 118 -15.36 7.33 -10.12
CA ASP A 118 -13.97 7.76 -10.07
C ASP A 118 -13.39 7.58 -8.65
N ILE A 119 -12.07 7.63 -8.53
CA ILE A 119 -11.35 7.62 -7.25
C ILE A 119 -10.93 9.04 -6.89
N GLU A 120 -11.66 9.63 -5.95
CA GLU A 120 -11.44 11.02 -5.52
C GLU A 120 -10.00 11.28 -5.04
N LEU A 121 -9.43 12.41 -5.44
CA LEU A 121 -8.17 12.88 -4.90
C LEU A 121 -8.36 13.40 -3.47
N THR A 122 -7.30 13.32 -2.67
CA THR A 122 -7.26 14.01 -1.37
C THR A 122 -7.45 15.52 -1.55
N PRO A 123 -7.81 16.28 -0.50
CA PRO A 123 -7.94 17.75 -0.58
C PRO A 123 -6.69 18.46 -1.11
N GLY A 124 -5.50 17.86 -0.95
CA GLY A 124 -4.25 18.35 -1.51
C GLY A 124 -3.94 17.88 -2.94
N GLY A 125 -4.91 17.32 -3.66
CA GLY A 125 -4.77 16.84 -5.03
C GLY A 125 -3.97 15.54 -5.20
N LYS A 126 -3.66 14.82 -4.11
CA LYS A 126 -2.91 13.55 -4.18
C LYS A 126 -3.83 12.35 -4.28
N TYR A 127 -3.46 11.40 -5.12
CA TYR A 127 -4.09 10.09 -5.18
C TYR A 127 -3.69 9.24 -3.97
N ARG A 128 -4.64 8.52 -3.36
CA ARG A 128 -4.39 7.53 -2.30
C ARG A 128 -4.96 6.19 -2.74
N SER A 129 -4.05 5.27 -3.05
CA SER A 129 -4.37 3.88 -3.38
C SER A 129 -4.76 3.08 -2.15
N VAL A 130 -4.24 3.40 -0.97
CA VAL A 130 -4.59 2.72 0.28
C VAL A 130 -5.24 3.71 1.25
N VAL A 131 -6.35 3.29 1.85
CA VAL A 131 -7.04 3.98 2.93
C VAL A 131 -7.42 2.93 3.97
N SER A 132 -6.64 2.83 5.04
CA SER A 132 -6.92 1.91 6.14
C SER A 132 -7.33 2.66 7.40
N LYS A 133 -8.35 2.16 8.08
CA LYS A 133 -8.74 2.54 9.46
C LYS A 133 -8.11 1.61 10.51
N VAL A 134 -7.39 0.58 10.07
CA VAL A 134 -6.77 -0.43 10.94
C VAL A 134 -5.33 -0.01 11.22
N PRO A 135 -4.89 0.05 12.49
CA PRO A 135 -3.51 0.37 12.82
C PRO A 135 -2.57 -0.75 12.35
N ILE A 136 -1.35 -0.37 11.96
CA ILE A 136 -0.28 -1.33 11.64
C ILE A 136 0.42 -1.73 12.93
N ASP A 137 0.57 -3.04 13.15
CA ASP A 137 1.42 -3.55 14.23
C ASP A 137 2.85 -3.70 13.69
N VAL A 138 3.77 -2.91 14.25
CA VAL A 138 5.20 -2.86 13.86
C VAL A 138 6.06 -3.34 15.02
#